data_AF-A0A965IGS9-F1
#
_entry.id   AF-A0A965IGS9-F1
#
_cell.length_a   1.000
_cell.length_b   1.000
_cell.length_c   1.000
_cell.angle_alpha   90.00
_cell.angle_beta   90.00
_cell.angle_gamma   90.00
#
_symmetry.space_group_name_H-M   'P 1'
#
loop_
_entity.id
_entity.type
_entity.pdbx_description
1 polymer ?
#
loop_
_entity_poly.entity_id
_entity_poly.type
_entity_poly.pdbx_seq_one_letter_code
_entity_poly.pdbx_strand_id
1 'polypeptide(L)'
;MNKYSTNKLLTLVALCFICQFGNAQAQEVGKVISSTPVIQQVAVPRQVCTNEQVVVQGQKSGAGAAMGAIAGGAVGNSVGQGSGRAAATMLGLFGGAILGEKIEGPANPEVRHVQNCTQQTVYENRTMAYNVVYEFAGKQYSVQMPSDPGPTVRLQITPMPNPPATTFNVPPPGSAPRF
;
A
#
# COMPACT_ATOMS: atom_id res chain seq x y z
N MET A 1 -18.00 82.54 -7.61
CA MET A 1 -18.55 81.46 -8.47
C MET A 1 -17.65 80.24 -8.28
N ASN A 2 -18.17 79.00 -8.27
CA ASN A 2 -17.45 77.69 -8.11
C ASN A 2 -17.62 76.91 -6.78
N LYS A 3 -18.81 76.90 -6.16
CA LYS A 3 -19.16 75.87 -5.14
C LYS A 3 -20.06 74.72 -5.65
N TYR A 4 -20.56 74.80 -6.89
CA TYR A 4 -21.53 73.82 -7.44
C TYR A 4 -20.90 72.68 -8.27
N SER A 5 -19.60 72.73 -8.59
CA SER A 5 -18.96 71.77 -9.50
C SER A 5 -18.44 70.51 -8.79
N THR A 6 -18.07 70.60 -7.51
CA THR A 6 -17.46 69.48 -6.76
C THR A 6 -18.49 68.41 -6.34
N ASN A 7 -19.74 68.81 -6.04
CA ASN A 7 -20.77 67.86 -5.59
C ASN A 7 -21.32 67.00 -6.74
N LYS A 8 -21.33 67.51 -7.98
CA LYS A 8 -21.73 66.74 -9.17
C LYS A 8 -20.68 65.70 -9.57
N LEU A 9 -19.41 65.97 -9.28
CA LEU A 9 -18.33 65.03 -9.56
C LEU A 9 -18.36 63.83 -8.60
N LEU A 10 -18.69 64.09 -7.32
CA LEU A 10 -18.80 63.03 -6.30
C LEU A 10 -19.96 62.05 -6.58
N THR A 11 -21.09 62.52 -7.11
CA THR A 11 -22.25 61.67 -7.40
C THR A 11 -22.05 60.77 -8.63
N LEU A 12 -21.21 61.19 -9.59
CA LEU A 12 -20.88 60.39 -10.78
C LEU A 12 -19.93 59.22 -10.47
N VAL A 13 -19.01 59.38 -9.52
CA VAL A 13 -18.09 58.31 -9.11
C VAL A 13 -18.82 57.22 -8.31
N ALA A 14 -19.85 57.58 -7.53
CA ALA A 14 -20.64 56.63 -6.76
C ALA A 14 -21.52 55.70 -7.64
N LEU A 15 -21.99 56.16 -8.81
CA LEU A 15 -22.81 55.32 -9.70
C LEU A 15 -21.99 54.28 -10.48
N CYS A 16 -20.68 54.49 -10.66
CA CYS A 16 -19.84 53.62 -11.49
C CYS A 16 -19.39 52.35 -10.74
N PHE A 17 -19.45 52.34 -9.41
CA PHE A 17 -19.06 51.18 -8.59
C PHE A 17 -20.12 50.06 -8.53
N ILE A 18 -21.34 50.28 -9.06
CA ILE A 18 -22.45 49.30 -8.97
C ILE A 18 -22.44 48.31 -10.15
N CYS A 19 -21.65 48.54 -11.21
CA CYS A 19 -21.67 47.73 -12.43
C CYS A 19 -20.62 46.60 -12.51
N GLN A 20 -19.85 46.31 -11.45
CA GLN A 20 -18.81 45.26 -11.51
C GLN A 20 -19.24 43.86 -11.02
N PHE A 21 -20.48 43.68 -10.58
CA PHE A 21 -20.97 42.38 -10.13
C PHE A 21 -21.71 41.66 -11.26
N GLY A 22 -20.99 40.91 -12.08
CA GLY A 22 -21.65 40.16 -13.15
C GLY A 22 -20.78 39.36 -14.09
N ASN A 23 -19.65 38.80 -13.64
CA ASN A 23 -19.15 37.61 -14.34
C ASN A 23 -20.09 36.45 -13.98
N ALA A 24 -21.23 36.39 -14.66
CA ALA A 24 -22.04 35.18 -14.74
C ALA A 24 -21.21 34.16 -15.51
N GLN A 25 -20.28 33.52 -14.80
CA GLN A 25 -19.72 32.25 -15.25
C GLN A 25 -20.94 31.33 -15.36
N ALA A 26 -21.41 31.12 -16.59
CA ALA A 26 -22.39 30.09 -16.87
C ALA A 26 -21.71 28.76 -16.56
N GLN A 27 -21.76 28.36 -15.29
CA GLN A 27 -21.26 27.08 -14.86
C GLN A 27 -22.25 26.07 -15.43
N GLU A 28 -21.89 25.50 -16.57
CA GLU A 28 -22.71 24.51 -17.25
C GLU A 28 -22.73 23.25 -16.39
N VAL A 29 -23.86 23.06 -15.74
CA VAL A 29 -24.12 21.91 -14.88
C VAL A 29 -24.86 20.86 -15.69
N GLY A 30 -24.30 19.66 -15.78
CA GLY A 30 -24.97 18.49 -16.36
C GLY A 30 -25.80 17.76 -15.29
N LYS A 31 -27.01 17.34 -15.62
CA LYS A 31 -27.84 16.51 -14.74
C LYS A 31 -27.39 15.06 -14.85
N VAL A 32 -27.13 14.40 -13.72
CA VAL A 32 -26.75 12.99 -13.73
C VAL A 32 -28.00 12.12 -13.92
N ILE A 33 -27.97 11.24 -14.91
CA ILE A 33 -29.02 10.26 -15.20
C ILE A 33 -28.74 8.96 -14.43
N SER A 34 -27.50 8.48 -14.44
CA SER A 34 -27.11 7.27 -13.72
C SER A 34 -25.67 7.31 -13.23
N SER A 35 -25.45 6.76 -12.04
CA SER A 35 -24.14 6.61 -11.39
C SER A 35 -23.97 5.15 -10.99
N THR A 36 -23.39 4.33 -11.87
CA THR A 36 -23.21 2.89 -11.58
C THR A 36 -21.79 2.62 -11.07
N PRO A 37 -21.61 1.98 -9.89
CA PRO A 37 -20.29 1.65 -9.38
C PRO A 37 -19.66 0.51 -10.18
N VAL A 38 -18.40 0.68 -10.55
CA VAL A 38 -17.56 -0.34 -11.20
C VAL A 38 -16.77 -1.05 -10.12
N ILE A 39 -17.19 -2.26 -9.78
CA ILE A 39 -16.54 -3.10 -8.75
C ILE A 39 -15.41 -3.91 -9.40
N GLN A 40 -14.22 -3.83 -8.81
CA GLN A 40 -13.07 -4.65 -9.21
C GLN A 40 -12.54 -5.43 -8.00
N GLN A 41 -12.17 -6.70 -8.24
CA GLN A 41 -11.42 -7.49 -7.27
C GLN A 41 -9.98 -7.03 -7.25
N VAL A 42 -9.55 -6.43 -6.15
CA VAL A 42 -8.15 -6.05 -5.95
C VAL A 42 -7.51 -7.03 -4.96
N ALA A 43 -6.32 -7.52 -5.29
CA ALA A 43 -5.53 -8.37 -4.41
C ALA A 43 -4.83 -7.48 -3.36
N VAL A 44 -5.27 -7.58 -2.11
CA VAL A 44 -4.66 -6.86 -0.98
C VAL A 44 -3.79 -7.85 -0.20
N PRO A 45 -2.46 -7.65 -0.13
CA PRO A 45 -1.61 -8.50 0.70
C PRO A 45 -1.87 -8.19 2.18
N ARG A 46 -2.18 -9.23 2.96
CA ARG A 46 -2.29 -9.17 4.42
C ARG A 46 -1.28 -10.11 5.05
N GLN A 47 -0.60 -9.63 6.09
CA GLN A 47 0.29 -10.45 6.91
C GLN A 47 -0.53 -11.06 8.06
N VAL A 48 -0.66 -12.38 8.09
CA VAL A 48 -1.35 -13.11 9.16
C VAL A 48 -0.28 -13.76 10.02
N CYS A 49 -0.23 -13.37 11.30
CA CYS A 49 0.70 -13.96 12.26
C CYS A 49 -0.06 -14.92 13.20
N THR A 50 0.41 -16.15 13.29
CA THR A 50 -0.13 -17.17 14.20
C THR A 50 0.92 -17.49 15.25
N ASN A 51 0.51 -17.52 16.52
CA ASN A 51 1.37 -17.94 17.62
C ASN A 51 1.29 -19.46 17.75
N GLU A 52 2.40 -20.15 17.50
CA GLU A 52 2.50 -21.59 17.65
C GLU A 52 3.38 -21.91 18.86
N GLN A 53 2.90 -22.83 19.70
CA GLN A 53 3.68 -23.36 20.81
C GLN A 53 4.46 -24.56 20.29
N VAL A 54 5.74 -24.36 20.03
CA VAL A 54 6.62 -25.46 19.60
C VAL A 54 7.39 -25.97 20.81
N VAL A 55 7.31 -27.29 21.02
CA VAL A 55 8.10 -27.99 22.03
C VAL A 55 9.48 -28.19 21.43
N VAL A 56 10.45 -27.38 21.84
CA VAL A 56 11.85 -27.59 21.44
C VAL A 56 12.54 -28.48 22.46
N GLN A 57 13.42 -29.34 21.98
CA GLN A 57 14.24 -30.15 22.86
C GLN A 57 15.15 -29.20 23.64
N GLY A 58 15.02 -29.15 24.97
CA GLY A 58 15.84 -28.27 25.79
C GLY A 58 17.31 -28.63 25.72
N GLN A 59 18.15 -27.74 26.23
CA GLN A 59 19.59 -28.01 26.31
C GLN A 59 19.87 -28.89 27.54
N LYS A 60 20.76 -29.88 27.39
CA LYS A 60 21.33 -30.60 28.53
C LYS A 60 22.19 -29.64 29.34
N SER A 61 22.17 -29.79 30.67
CA SER A 61 22.98 -28.97 31.58
C SER A 61 24.47 -29.35 31.51
N GLY A 62 24.77 -30.58 31.10
CA GLY A 62 26.12 -31.14 31.10
C GLY A 62 26.64 -31.42 32.52
N ALA A 63 25.77 -31.27 33.53
CA ALA A 63 26.09 -31.49 34.93
C ALA A 63 26.50 -32.94 35.20
N GLY A 64 25.86 -33.91 34.55
CA GLY A 64 26.22 -35.32 34.65
C GLY A 64 27.59 -35.58 34.04
N ALA A 65 27.88 -34.99 32.87
CA ALA A 65 29.20 -35.09 32.25
C ALA A 65 30.31 -34.48 33.11
N ALA A 66 30.07 -33.29 33.69
CA ALA A 66 31.02 -32.65 34.58
C ALA A 66 31.26 -33.46 35.86
N MET A 67 30.20 -33.91 36.53
CA MET A 67 30.32 -34.75 37.73
C MET A 67 30.99 -36.09 37.42
N GLY A 68 30.64 -36.72 36.31
CA GLY A 68 31.22 -37.97 35.86
C GLY A 68 32.71 -37.84 35.53
N ALA A 69 33.11 -36.74 34.88
CA ALA A 69 34.52 -36.45 34.60
C ALA A 69 35.32 -36.29 35.91
N ILE A 70 34.80 -35.51 36.88
CA ILE A 70 35.47 -35.31 38.17
C ILE A 70 35.63 -36.66 38.88
N ALA A 71 34.57 -37.46 38.96
CA ALA A 71 34.61 -38.78 39.59
C ALA A 71 35.58 -39.73 38.87
N GLY A 72 35.50 -39.84 37.55
CA GLY A 72 36.35 -40.72 36.75
C GLY A 72 37.81 -40.27 36.74
N GLY A 73 38.07 -38.97 36.72
CA GLY A 73 39.41 -38.39 36.83
C GLY A 73 40.04 -38.66 38.20
N ALA A 74 39.28 -38.50 39.29
CA ALA A 74 39.74 -38.81 40.64
C ALA A 74 40.06 -40.31 40.79
N VAL A 75 39.19 -41.19 40.31
CA VAL A 75 39.41 -42.64 40.32
C VAL A 75 40.63 -43.02 39.45
N GLY A 76 40.70 -42.55 38.21
CA GLY A 76 41.83 -42.82 37.31
C GLY A 76 43.17 -42.31 37.83
N ASN A 77 43.15 -41.18 38.55
CA ASN A 77 44.32 -40.61 39.22
C ASN A 77 44.83 -41.45 40.40
N SER A 78 43.95 -42.23 41.04
CA SER A 78 44.30 -43.11 42.17
C SER A 78 44.79 -44.50 41.76
N VAL A 79 44.43 -44.97 40.56
CA VAL A 79 44.73 -46.34 40.08
C VAL A 79 46.11 -46.45 39.39
N GLY A 80 46.56 -45.41 38.68
CA GLY A 80 47.83 -45.44 37.95
C GLY A 80 49.02 -44.88 38.73
N GLN A 81 50.23 -45.34 38.41
CA GLN A 81 51.51 -44.77 38.88
C GLN A 81 52.34 -44.23 37.71
N GLY A 82 53.22 -43.27 37.98
CA GLY A 82 54.11 -42.68 36.98
C GLY A 82 53.37 -42.13 35.75
N SER A 83 53.88 -42.43 34.55
CA SER A 83 53.26 -42.03 33.28
C SER A 83 51.89 -42.68 33.03
N GLY A 84 51.64 -43.87 33.60
CA GLY A 84 50.36 -44.56 33.51
C GLY A 84 49.23 -43.84 34.25
N ARG A 85 49.56 -43.06 35.29
CA ARG A 85 48.60 -42.22 36.02
C ARG A 85 47.97 -41.16 35.12
N ALA A 86 48.78 -40.44 34.35
CA ALA A 86 48.28 -39.39 33.47
C ALA A 86 47.35 -39.95 32.39
N ALA A 87 47.71 -41.10 31.80
CA ALA A 87 46.85 -41.79 30.85
C ALA A 87 45.54 -42.27 31.48
N ALA A 88 45.60 -42.88 32.68
CA ALA A 88 44.42 -43.35 33.40
C ALA A 88 43.48 -42.20 33.81
N THR A 89 44.01 -41.06 34.26
CA THR A 89 43.22 -39.86 34.57
C THR A 89 42.54 -39.31 33.34
N MET A 90 43.24 -39.20 32.21
CA MET A 90 42.64 -38.75 30.94
C MET A 90 41.51 -39.67 30.51
N LEU A 91 41.73 -40.99 30.51
CA LEU A 91 40.69 -41.97 30.20
C LEU A 91 39.51 -41.87 31.17
N GLY A 92 39.77 -41.66 32.46
CA GLY A 92 38.74 -41.47 33.47
C GLY A 92 37.92 -40.20 33.27
N LEU A 93 38.53 -39.10 32.85
CA LEU A 93 37.84 -37.85 32.53
C LEU A 93 36.89 -38.03 31.35
N PHE A 94 37.38 -38.55 30.22
CA PHE A 94 36.56 -38.75 29.02
C PHE A 94 35.50 -39.84 29.21
N GLY A 95 35.88 -40.97 29.81
CA GLY A 95 34.96 -42.07 30.11
C GLY A 95 33.88 -41.63 31.09
N GLY A 96 34.29 -40.97 32.17
CA GLY A 96 33.39 -40.42 33.18
C GLY A 96 32.43 -39.38 32.62
N ALA A 97 32.88 -38.50 31.73
CA ALA A 97 32.02 -37.50 31.08
C ALA A 97 30.92 -38.14 30.22
N ILE A 98 31.29 -39.11 29.37
CA ILE A 98 30.35 -39.76 28.46
C ILE A 98 29.30 -40.58 29.23
N LEU A 99 29.74 -41.32 30.25
CA LEU A 99 28.87 -42.09 31.12
C LEU A 99 27.98 -41.17 31.96
N GLY A 100 28.54 -40.08 32.47
CA GLY A 100 27.82 -39.06 33.24
C GLY A 100 26.72 -38.36 32.44
N GLU A 101 26.97 -38.03 31.17
CA GLU A 101 25.95 -37.42 30.30
C GLU A 101 24.77 -38.37 30.04
N LYS A 102 25.00 -39.68 29.96
CA LYS A 102 23.92 -40.68 29.83
C LYS A 102 23.06 -40.78 31.08
N ILE A 103 23.65 -40.55 32.26
CA ILE A 103 22.95 -40.59 33.55
C ILE A 103 22.13 -39.31 33.78
N GLU A 104 22.55 -38.17 33.23
CA GLU A 104 21.86 -36.88 33.33
C GLU A 104 20.42 -36.90 32.79
N GLY A 105 20.08 -37.90 31.98
CA GLY A 105 18.74 -38.07 31.43
C GLY A 105 18.45 -37.19 30.22
N PRO A 106 17.26 -37.31 29.62
CA PRO A 106 16.87 -36.49 28.49
C PRO A 106 16.68 -35.02 28.94
N ALA A 107 17.07 -34.08 28.08
CA ALA A 107 16.85 -32.67 28.36
C ALA A 107 15.35 -32.37 28.48
N ASN A 108 14.99 -31.53 29.43
CA ASN A 108 13.60 -31.13 29.62
C ASN A 108 13.10 -30.38 28.37
N PRO A 109 11.94 -30.74 27.81
CA PRO A 109 11.36 -29.99 26.71
C PRO A 109 11.05 -28.56 27.15
N GLU A 110 11.51 -27.58 26.37
CA GLU A 110 11.20 -26.17 26.57
C GLU A 110 10.06 -25.78 25.62
N VAL A 111 8.99 -25.20 26.17
CA VAL A 111 7.90 -24.65 25.34
C VAL A 111 8.31 -23.27 24.89
N ARG A 112 8.54 -23.11 23.57
CA ARG A 112 8.85 -21.81 22.98
C ARG A 112 7.64 -21.30 22.20
N HIS A 113 7.21 -20.09 22.52
CA HIS A 113 6.22 -19.38 21.71
C HIS A 113 6.93 -18.82 20.48
N VAL A 114 6.65 -19.40 19.32
CA VAL A 114 7.17 -18.91 18.05
C VAL A 114 6.03 -18.27 17.28
N GLN A 115 6.21 -17.01 16.91
CA GLN A 115 5.26 -16.28 16.07
C GLN A 115 5.63 -16.52 14.61
N ASN A 116 4.77 -17.23 13.88
CA ASN A 116 4.94 -17.49 12.46
C ASN A 116 4.05 -16.53 11.67
N CYS A 117 4.66 -15.66 10.87
CA CYS A 117 3.92 -14.71 10.04
C CYS A 117 4.01 -15.10 8.57
N THR A 118 2.86 -15.27 7.92
CA THR A 118 2.78 -15.56 6.49
C THR A 118 2.04 -14.44 5.75
N GLN A 119 2.44 -14.19 4.51
CA GLN A 119 1.78 -13.24 3.61
C GLN A 119 0.64 -13.97 2.90
N GLN A 120 -0.59 -13.51 3.08
CA GLN A 120 -1.78 -14.03 2.41
C GLN A 120 -2.42 -12.93 1.57
N THR A 121 -2.54 -13.17 0.26
CA THR A 121 -3.27 -12.28 -0.65
C THR A 121 -4.76 -12.52 -0.53
N VAL A 122 -5.51 -11.51 -0.05
CA VAL A 122 -6.96 -11.54 0.06
C VAL A 122 -7.55 -10.70 -1.06
N TYR A 123 -8.52 -11.24 -1.79
CA TYR A 123 -9.25 -10.50 -2.82
C TYR A 123 -10.40 -9.74 -2.18
N GLU A 124 -10.36 -8.41 -2.25
CA GLU A 124 -11.45 -7.54 -1.79
C GLU A 124 -12.15 -6.90 -2.99
N ASN A 125 -13.48 -6.94 -3.00
CA ASN A 125 -14.29 -6.19 -3.95
C ASN A 125 -14.26 -4.71 -3.56
N ARG A 126 -13.53 -3.89 -4.32
CA ARG A 126 -13.51 -2.44 -4.13
C ARG A 126 -14.08 -1.73 -5.34
N THR A 127 -14.87 -0.68 -5.11
CA THR A 127 -15.35 0.19 -6.18
C THR A 127 -14.18 1.04 -6.67
N MET A 128 -13.72 0.79 -7.88
CA MET A 128 -12.56 1.49 -8.45
C MET A 128 -12.96 2.78 -9.17
N ALA A 129 -14.17 2.83 -9.71
CA ALA A 129 -14.70 3.97 -10.44
C ALA A 129 -16.24 3.97 -10.45
N TYR A 130 -16.83 5.09 -10.84
CA TYR A 130 -18.25 5.25 -11.11
C TYR A 130 -18.41 5.57 -12.60
N ASN A 131 -19.23 4.79 -13.30
CA ASN A 131 -19.66 5.12 -14.66
C ASN A 131 -20.87 6.05 -14.55
N VAL A 132 -20.63 7.32 -14.88
CA VAL A 132 -21.58 8.41 -14.74
C VAL A 132 -22.10 8.78 -16.11
N VAL A 133 -23.41 8.63 -16.31
CA VAL A 133 -24.10 9.14 -17.48
C VAL A 133 -24.79 10.45 -17.12
N TYR A 134 -24.44 11.52 -17.81
CA TYR A 134 -25.02 12.84 -17.59
C TYR A 134 -25.64 13.40 -18.87
N GLU A 135 -26.67 14.23 -18.70
CA GLU A 135 -27.33 14.95 -19.78
C GLU A 135 -26.85 16.40 -19.81
N PHE A 136 -26.45 16.86 -20.99
CA PHE A 136 -26.15 18.25 -21.25
C PHE A 136 -26.61 18.66 -22.65
N ALA A 137 -27.34 19.78 -22.74
CA ALA A 137 -27.91 20.29 -23.98
C ALA A 137 -28.71 19.24 -24.80
N GLY A 138 -29.45 18.36 -24.12
CA GLY A 138 -30.26 17.29 -24.74
C GLY A 138 -29.46 16.10 -25.28
N LYS A 139 -28.15 16.03 -25.02
CA LYS A 139 -27.28 14.89 -25.37
C LYS A 139 -26.78 14.19 -24.10
N GLN A 140 -26.72 12.86 -24.16
CA GLN A 140 -26.17 12.04 -23.08
C GLN A 140 -24.68 11.79 -23.31
N TYR A 141 -23.90 11.91 -22.24
CA TYR A 141 -22.46 11.65 -22.24
C TYR A 141 -22.12 10.73 -21.08
N SER A 142 -21.17 9.82 -21.29
CA SER A 142 -20.65 8.93 -20.24
C SER A 142 -19.22 9.31 -19.88
N VAL A 143 -18.91 9.28 -18.59
CA VAL A 143 -17.57 9.55 -18.07
C VAL A 143 -17.30 8.65 -16.86
N GLN A 144 -16.05 8.23 -16.69
CA GLN A 144 -15.63 7.52 -15.48
C GLN A 144 -15.09 8.51 -14.45
N MET A 145 -15.62 8.44 -13.23
CA MET A 145 -15.20 9.27 -12.11
C MET A 145 -14.67 8.40 -10.96
N PRO A 146 -13.66 8.86 -10.19
CA PRO A 146 -13.13 8.12 -9.04
C PRO A 146 -14.07 8.11 -7.83
N SER A 147 -15.01 9.06 -7.76
CA SER A 147 -15.96 9.22 -6.67
C SER A 147 -17.36 9.49 -7.21
N ASP A 148 -18.38 9.27 -6.37
CA ASP A 148 -19.77 9.55 -6.73
C ASP A 148 -19.98 11.06 -6.97
N PRO A 149 -20.43 11.47 -8.18
CA PRO A 149 -20.70 12.88 -8.50
C PRO A 149 -21.96 13.46 -7.84
N GLY A 150 -22.84 12.62 -7.29
CA GLY A 150 -24.15 13.04 -6.82
C GLY A 150 -25.11 13.44 -7.97
N PRO A 151 -26.07 14.35 -7.73
CA PRO A 151 -27.15 14.64 -8.69
C PRO A 151 -26.72 15.47 -9.92
N THR A 152 -25.57 16.14 -9.85
CA THR A 152 -25.13 17.09 -10.87
C THR A 152 -23.62 17.11 -11.03
N VAL A 153 -23.14 17.21 -12.27
CA VAL A 153 -21.71 17.31 -12.60
C VAL A 153 -21.37 18.70 -13.15
N ARG A 154 -20.22 19.24 -12.74
CA ARG A 154 -19.69 20.50 -13.30
C ARG A 154 -18.98 20.17 -14.60
N LEU A 155 -19.35 20.86 -15.68
CA LEU A 155 -18.73 20.67 -16.97
C LEU A 155 -17.77 21.84 -17.27
N GLN A 156 -16.62 21.52 -17.85
CA GLN A 156 -15.72 22.50 -18.45
C GLN A 156 -15.76 22.31 -19.95
N ILE A 157 -16.54 23.14 -20.64
CA ILE A 157 -16.68 23.07 -22.09
C ILE A 157 -15.58 23.92 -22.71
N THR A 158 -14.77 23.30 -23.57
CA THR A 158 -13.78 24.03 -24.36
C THR A 158 -14.32 24.14 -25.78
N PRO A 159 -14.60 25.36 -26.29
CA PRO A 159 -15.06 25.52 -27.66
C PRO A 159 -13.96 25.09 -28.62
N MET A 160 -14.28 24.17 -29.52
CA MET A 160 -13.39 23.77 -30.61
C MET A 160 -13.62 24.70 -31.79
N PRO A 161 -12.55 25.23 -32.42
CA PRO A 161 -12.70 26.04 -33.63
C PRO A 161 -13.35 25.19 -34.72
N ASN A 162 -14.37 25.75 -35.39
CA ASN A 162 -14.95 25.11 -36.55
C ASN A 162 -13.86 24.89 -37.60
N PRO A 163 -13.76 23.70 -38.21
CA PRO A 163 -12.83 23.50 -39.32
C PRO A 163 -13.15 24.57 -40.38
N PRO A 164 -12.12 25.23 -40.95
CA PRO A 164 -12.35 26.23 -41.99
C PRO A 164 -13.18 25.57 -43.09
N ALA A 165 -14.26 26.23 -43.49
CA ALA A 165 -15.03 25.82 -44.65
C ALA A 165 -14.07 25.89 -45.84
N THR A 166 -13.44 24.77 -46.19
CA THR A 166 -12.75 24.63 -47.45
C THR A 166 -13.82 24.74 -48.51
N THR A 167 -14.01 25.95 -49.03
CA THR A 167 -14.63 26.16 -50.32
C THR A 167 -13.73 25.44 -51.31
N PHE A 168 -14.02 24.16 -51.56
CA PHE A 168 -13.53 23.50 -52.75
C PHE A 168 -14.09 24.32 -53.89
N ASN A 169 -13.23 25.16 -54.47
CA ASN A 169 -13.52 25.90 -55.67
C ASN A 169 -13.55 24.86 -56.79
N VAL A 170 -14.63 24.09 -56.86
CA VAL A 170 -14.86 23.11 -57.92
C VAL A 170 -14.88 23.93 -59.22
N PRO A 171 -13.89 23.74 -60.12
CA PRO A 171 -13.88 24.46 -61.37
C PRO A 171 -15.17 24.18 -62.14
N PRO A 172 -15.75 25.17 -62.83
CA PRO A 172 -16.92 24.94 -63.68
C PRO A 172 -16.66 23.77 -64.64
N PRO A 173 -17.64 22.87 -64.84
CA PRO A 173 -17.53 21.79 -65.81
C PRO A 173 -17.13 22.37 -67.17
N GLY A 174 -15.96 21.99 -67.70
CA GLY A 174 -15.46 22.44 -69.00
C GLY A 174 -14.11 23.19 -68.98
N SER A 175 -13.47 23.38 -67.82
CA SER A 175 -12.17 24.06 -67.69
C SER A 175 -10.93 23.16 -67.87
N ALA A 176 -11.09 21.95 -68.40
CA ALA A 176 -9.97 21.05 -68.67
C ALA A 176 -9.10 21.61 -69.83
N PRO A 177 -7.78 21.77 -69.65
CA PRO A 177 -6.89 22.19 -70.73
C PRO A 177 -6.89 21.12 -71.83
N ARG A 178 -7.08 21.57 -73.07
CA ARG A 178 -6.92 20.73 -74.26
C ARG A 178 -5.45 20.71 -74.65
N PHE A 179 -4.82 19.55 -74.50
CA PHE A 179 -3.52 19.23 -75.08
C PHE A 179 -3.72 18.67 -76.49
#